data_AF-A0A6I7R2Y2-F1
#
_entry.id   AF-A0A6I7R2Y2-F1
#
_cell.length_a   1.000
_cell.length_b   1.000
_cell.length_c   1.000
_cell.angle_alpha   90.00
_cell.angle_beta   90.00
_cell.angle_gamma   90.00
#
_symmetry.space_group_name_H-M   'P 1'
#
loop_
_entity.id
_entity.type
_entity.pdbx_description
1 polymer ?
#
loop_
_entity_poly.entity_id
_entity_poly.type
_entity_poly.pdbx_seq_one_letter_code
_entity_poly.pdbx_strand_id
1 'polypeptide(L)' 'MENIEKFKMKKYIILTPEGHTIAPNADFEVENLQVLGIIENVNNENEAIVNLLKENSWIIEAEFNVSEFIIYELR' A
#
# COMPACT_ATOMS: atom_id res chain seq x y z
N MET A 1 25.17 3.39 -28.43
CA MET A 1 23.74 3.08 -28.36
C MET A 1 23.46 2.76 -26.91
N GLU A 2 22.90 3.73 -26.19
CA GLU A 2 22.58 3.61 -24.77
C GLU A 2 21.61 2.45 -24.57
N ASN A 3 21.99 1.51 -23.71
CA ASN A 3 21.08 0.50 -23.19
C ASN A 3 20.02 1.24 -22.38
N ILE A 4 18.91 1.55 -23.02
CA ILE A 4 17.66 1.86 -22.33
C ILE A 4 17.21 0.54 -21.73
N GLU A 5 17.74 0.19 -20.56
CA GLU A 5 17.01 -0.67 -19.65
C GLU A 5 15.65 -0.02 -19.50
N LYS A 6 14.65 -0.60 -20.16
CA LYS A 6 13.25 -0.25 -20.01
C LYS A 6 13.00 -0.29 -18.50
N PHE A 7 12.95 0.87 -17.84
CA PHE A 7 12.47 0.95 -16.46
C PHE A 7 11.09 0.31 -16.49
N LYS A 8 10.98 -0.94 -16.01
CA LYS A 8 9.68 -1.63 -15.97
C LYS A 8 8.90 -0.85 -14.94
N MET A 9 7.93 -0.06 -15.42
CA MET A 9 7.01 0.65 -14.57
C MET A 9 6.43 -0.36 -13.56
N LYS A 10 6.52 0.00 -12.29
CA LYS A 10 6.24 -0.90 -11.19
C LYS A 10 4.80 -0.74 -10.73
N LYS A 11 4.33 -1.75 -10.02
CA LYS A 11 3.06 -1.77 -9.33
C LYS A 11 3.31 -2.13 -7.88
N TYR A 12 2.63 -1.45 -6.97
CA TYR A 12 2.76 -1.66 -5.54
C TYR A 12 1.38 -1.83 -4.90
N ILE A 13 1.30 -2.68 -3.88
CA ILE A 13 0.18 -2.72 -2.93
C ILE A 13 0.67 -2.19 -1.59
N ILE A 14 -0.10 -1.27 -1.00
CA ILE A 14 0.21 -0.67 0.29
C ILE A 14 -0.82 -1.17 1.30
N LEU A 15 -0.31 -1.77 2.37
CA LEU A 15 -1.09 -2.39 3.43
C LEU A 15 -0.84 -1.67 4.75
N THR A 16 -1.80 -1.77 5.67
CA THR A 16 -1.62 -1.39 7.07
C THR A 16 -2.08 -2.52 7.99
N PRO A 17 -1.38 -2.78 9.11
CA PRO A 17 -1.88 -3.64 10.18
C PRO A 17 -2.92 -2.92 11.05
N GLU A 18 -3.06 -1.60 10.92
CA GLU A 18 -4.00 -0.81 11.70
C GLU A 18 -5.46 -1.20 11.44
N GLY A 19 -6.30 -0.89 12.42
CA GLY A 19 -7.72 -1.23 12.40
C GLY A 19 -8.03 -2.59 13.01
N HIS A 20 -9.32 -2.94 12.98
CA HIS A 20 -9.83 -4.19 13.53
C HIS A 20 -10.45 -5.03 12.42
N THR A 21 -10.28 -6.34 12.53
CA THR A 21 -10.95 -7.33 11.68
C THR A 21 -11.83 -8.22 12.54
N ILE A 22 -12.87 -8.78 11.92
CA ILE A 22 -13.79 -9.70 12.58
C ILE A 22 -13.81 -10.96 11.73
N ALA A 23 -13.41 -12.08 12.32
CA ALA A 23 -13.51 -13.39 11.67
C ALA A 23 -15.00 -13.77 11.47
N PRO A 24 -15.33 -14.55 10.42
CA PRO A 24 -16.70 -15.06 10.24
C PRO A 24 -17.21 -15.86 11.44
N ASN A 25 -16.30 -16.50 12.18
CA ASN A 25 -16.57 -17.08 13.49
C ASN A 25 -15.84 -16.26 14.56
N ALA A 26 -16.61 -15.64 15.45
CA ALA A 26 -16.09 -14.77 16.51
C ALA A 26 -15.29 -15.50 17.60
N ASP A 27 -15.31 -16.84 17.63
CA ASP A 27 -14.51 -17.63 18.56
C ASP A 27 -13.01 -17.69 18.16
N PHE A 28 -12.66 -17.19 16.98
CA PHE A 28 -11.30 -17.19 16.47
C PHE A 28 -10.79 -15.76 16.27
N GLU A 29 -9.66 -15.44 16.91
CA GLU A 29 -8.90 -14.24 16.60
C GLU A 29 -8.11 -14.45 15.30
N VAL A 30 -8.07 -13.41 14.46
CA VAL A 30 -7.30 -13.43 13.22
C VAL A 30 -6.52 -12.13 13.08
N GLU A 31 -5.32 -12.26 12.53
CA GLU A 31 -4.50 -11.10 12.17
C GLU A 31 -5.20 -10.27 11.08
N ASN A 32 -4.95 -8.96 11.11
CA ASN A 32 -5.53 -8.00 10.17
C ASN A 32 -4.43 -7.39 9.29
N LEU A 33 -4.68 -7.37 7.99
CA LEU A 33 -3.96 -6.51 7.06
C LEU A 33 -4.98 -5.92 6.08
N GLN A 34 -5.09 -4.60 6.08
CA GLN A 34 -6.02 -3.87 5.22
C GLN A 34 -5.27 -3.26 4.04
N VAL A 35 -5.89 -3.30 2.86
CA VAL A 35 -5.35 -2.64 1.67
C VAL A 35 -5.73 -1.17 1.70
N LEU A 36 -4.75 -0.28 1.79
CA LEU A 36 -4.96 1.16 1.66
C LEU A 36 -5.01 1.60 0.20
N GLY A 37 -4.27 0.92 -0.68
CA GLY A 37 -4.35 1.16 -2.11
C GLY A 37 -3.41 0.29 -2.93
N ILE A 38 -3.64 0.31 -4.24
CA ILE A 38 -2.80 -0.34 -5.25
C ILE A 38 -2.39 0.74 -6.24
N ILE A 39 -1.09 0.99 -6.34
CA ILE A 39 -0.53 2.05 -7.18
C ILE A 39 0.22 1.42 -8.34
N GLU A 40 -0.09 1.86 -9.54
CA GLU A 40 0.50 1.38 -10.78
C GLU A 40 1.32 2.47 -11.46
N ASN A 41 2.15 2.06 -12.41
CA ASN A 41 2.90 2.98 -13.26
C ASN A 41 3.79 3.97 -12.48
N VAL A 42 4.54 3.46 -11.51
CA VAL A 42 5.52 4.24 -10.74
C VAL A 42 6.94 3.68 -10.85
N ASN A 43 7.95 4.50 -10.59
CA ASN A 43 9.35 4.11 -10.68
C ASN A 43 9.84 3.37 -9.44
N ASN A 44 9.28 3.67 -8.27
CA ASN A 44 9.72 3.14 -6.97
C ASN A 44 8.63 3.25 -5.89
N GLU A 45 8.95 2.69 -4.73
CA GLU A 45 8.10 2.65 -3.54
C GLU A 45 7.71 4.03 -3.01
N ASN A 46 8.68 4.97 -2.94
CA ASN A 46 8.40 6.33 -2.45
C ASN A 46 7.39 7.05 -3.35
N GLU A 47 7.49 6.90 -4.66
CA GLU A 47 6.52 7.45 -5.60
C GLU A 47 5.13 6.82 -5.41
N ALA A 48 5.05 5.52 -5.13
CA ALA A 48 3.79 4.86 -4.79
C ALA A 48 3.13 5.47 -3.54
N ILE A 49 3.90 5.68 -2.46
CA ILE A 49 3.39 6.27 -1.21
C ILE A 49 2.91 7.70 -1.44
N VAL A 50 3.68 8.51 -2.17
CA VAL A 50 3.30 9.90 -2.47
C VAL A 50 2.01 9.95 -3.30
N ASN A 51 1.87 9.07 -4.30
CA ASN A 51 0.66 9.01 -5.11
C ASN A 51 -0.54 8.55 -4.28
N LEU A 52 -0.38 7.51 -3.46
CA LEU A 52 -1.42 7.03 -2.54
C LEU A 52 -1.97 8.17 -1.68
N LEU A 53 -1.11 8.91 -0.99
CA LEU A 53 -1.52 9.97 -0.06
C LEU A 53 -2.12 11.19 -0.77
N LYS A 54 -1.69 11.49 -1.99
CA LYS A 54 -2.27 12.59 -2.80
C LYS A 54 -3.66 12.25 -3.31
N GLU A 55 -3.87 11.01 -3.72
CA GLU A 55 -5.14 10.54 -4.29
C GLU A 55 -6.18 10.21 -3.20
N ASN A 56 -5.74 10.00 -1.95
CA ASN A 56 -6.57 9.52 -0.85
C ASN A 56 -6.38 10.37 0.41
N SER A 57 -6.95 11.58 0.44
CA SER A 57 -6.87 12.46 1.63
C SER A 57 -7.44 11.81 2.90
N TRP A 58 -8.41 10.91 2.73
CA TRP A 58 -9.05 10.16 3.82
C TRP A 58 -8.05 9.37 4.67
N ILE A 59 -6.89 8.96 4.13
CA ILE A 59 -5.88 8.22 4.89
C ILE A 59 -5.31 9.09 6.01
N ILE A 60 -5.06 10.37 5.72
CA ILE A 60 -4.58 11.35 6.70
C ILE A 60 -5.72 11.77 7.64
N GLU A 61 -6.92 11.98 7.09
CA GLU A 61 -8.11 12.34 7.89
C GLU A 61 -8.51 11.25 8.89
N ALA A 62 -8.25 9.97 8.55
CA ALA A 62 -8.45 8.83 9.42
C ALA A 62 -7.26 8.54 10.35
N GLU A 63 -6.22 9.39 10.34
CA GLU A 63 -5.06 9.33 11.22
C GLU A 63 -4.20 8.05 11.13
N PHE A 64 -4.18 7.39 9.97
CA PHE A 64 -3.31 6.23 9.76
C PHE A 64 -1.83 6.60 9.91
N ASN A 65 -1.06 5.75 10.59
CA ASN A 65 0.36 5.94 10.76
C ASN A 65 1.15 5.46 9.53
N VAL A 66 1.59 6.42 8.72
CA VAL A 66 2.37 6.16 7.50
C VAL A 66 3.66 5.35 7.77
N SER A 67 4.23 5.41 8.99
CA SER A 67 5.43 4.62 9.32
C SER A 67 5.16 3.12 9.43
N GLU A 68 3.90 2.72 9.65
CA GLU A 68 3.47 1.32 9.78
C GLU A 68 3.03 0.72 8.44
N PHE A 69 3.11 1.48 7.35
CA PHE A 69 2.72 0.98 6.04
C PHE A 69 3.66 -0.13 5.58
N ILE A 70 3.07 -1.23 5.13
CA ILE A 70 3.78 -2.33 4.50
C ILE A 70 3.59 -2.19 3.00
N ILE A 71 4.69 -1.99 2.28
CA ILE A 71 4.66 -1.82 0.83
C ILE A 71 5.26 -3.03 0.13
N TYR A 72 4.50 -3.60 -0.81
CA TYR A 72 4.95 -4.74 -1.61
C TYR A 72 4.89 -4.43 -3.11
N GLU A 73 5.99 -4.71 -3.81
CA GLU A 73 6.03 -4.67 -5.28
C GLU A 73 5.30 -5.90 -5.85
N LEU A 74 4.32 -5.66 -6.72
CA LEU A 74 3.59 -6.68 -7.47
C LEU A 74 4.29 -6.90 -8.82
N ARG A 75 4.66 -8.15 -9.14
CA ARG A 75 5.53 -8.50 -10.27
C ARG A 75 4.81 -9.15 -11.45
#